data_AF-A0A4V5NN74-F1
#
_entry.id   AF-A0A4V5NN74-F1
#
_cell.length_a   1.000
_cell.length_b   1.000
_cell.length_c   1.000
_cell.angle_alpha   90.00
_cell.angle_beta   90.00
_cell.angle_gamma   90.00
#
_symmetry.space_group_name_H-M   'P 1'
#
loop_
_entity.id
_entity.type
_entity.pdbx_description
1 polymer ?
#
loop_
_entity_poly.entity_id
_entity_poly.type
_entity_poly.pdbx_seq_one_letter_code
_entity_poly.pdbx_strand_id
1 'polypeptide(L)'
;MASQSRQPFLLTRPARQGARFAAALRQRFGEGIRLVTSPLLAPLFLRPELPAGAATLIFTSETGVEAFRRISAEQPQAAHSAWCVGERTAEVARAAGLSTRSADGDAEALVAQILAAGEAG
;
A
#
# COMPACT_ATOMS: atom_id res chain seq x y z
N MET A 1 -16.45 -31.92 27.04
CA MET A 1 -15.36 -30.93 27.04
C MET A 1 -15.89 -29.67 26.37
N ALA A 2 -16.05 -28.58 27.11
CA ALA A 2 -16.60 -27.34 26.57
C ALA A 2 -15.61 -26.74 25.56
N SER A 3 -16.07 -26.52 24.32
CA SER A 3 -15.30 -25.82 23.29
C SER A 3 -15.00 -24.40 23.78
N GLN A 4 -13.75 -24.10 24.09
CA GLN A 4 -13.29 -22.75 24.37
C GLN A 4 -13.73 -21.83 23.21
N SER A 5 -14.39 -20.71 23.51
CA SER A 5 -14.82 -19.77 22.47
C SER A 5 -13.57 -19.21 21.78
N ARG A 6 -13.34 -19.60 20.53
CA ARG A 6 -12.30 -18.96 19.70
C ARG A 6 -12.81 -17.58 19.31
N GLN A 7 -12.34 -16.54 20.00
CA GLN A 7 -12.65 -15.16 19.64
C GLN A 7 -12.31 -14.92 18.15
N PRO A 8 -13.24 -14.38 17.36
CA PRO A 8 -13.01 -14.17 15.94
C PRO A 8 -12.12 -12.95 15.68
N PHE A 9 -11.33 -13.02 14.61
CA PHE A 9 -10.73 -11.82 14.01
C PHE A 9 -11.74 -11.17 13.07
N LEU A 10 -12.12 -9.92 13.36
CA LEU A 10 -12.96 -9.11 12.48
C LEU A 10 -12.08 -8.27 11.54
N LEU A 11 -12.24 -8.45 10.23
CA LEU A 11 -11.45 -7.77 9.21
C LEU A 11 -12.29 -6.66 8.56
N THR A 12 -11.95 -5.41 8.87
CA THR A 12 -12.70 -4.22 8.41
C THR A 12 -12.00 -3.41 7.32
N ARG A 13 -10.80 -3.83 6.92
CA ARG A 13 -9.99 -3.21 5.85
C ARG A 13 -10.66 -3.38 4.47
N PRO A 14 -10.27 -2.58 3.45
CA PRO A 14 -10.66 -2.84 2.06
C PRO A 14 -10.45 -4.29 1.65
N ALA A 15 -11.38 -4.85 0.87
CA ALA A 15 -11.49 -6.29 0.63
C ALA A 15 -10.16 -6.96 0.24
N ARG A 16 -9.39 -6.36 -0.69
CA ARG A 16 -8.09 -6.90 -1.13
C ARG A 16 -7.05 -6.93 -0.01
N GLN A 17 -6.95 -5.86 0.78
CA GLN A 17 -6.03 -5.77 1.92
C GLN A 17 -6.46 -6.70 3.05
N GLY A 18 -7.77 -6.81 3.29
CA GLY A 18 -8.37 -7.75 4.24
C GLY A 18 -8.08 -9.21 3.87
N ALA A 19 -8.25 -9.59 2.60
CA ALA A 19 -7.98 -10.94 2.12
C ALA A 19 -6.50 -11.34 2.27
N ARG A 20 -5.57 -10.42 1.96
CA ARG A 20 -4.13 -10.67 2.21
C ARG A 20 -3.84 -10.84 3.69
N PHE A 21 -4.39 -9.98 4.53
CA PHE A 21 -4.18 -10.08 5.97
C PHE A 21 -4.80 -11.36 6.56
N ALA A 22 -5.95 -11.81 6.04
CA ALA A 22 -6.54 -13.11 6.35
C ALA A 22 -5.58 -14.27 6.05
N ALA A 23 -4.91 -14.24 4.89
CA ALA A 23 -3.90 -15.23 4.54
C ALA A 23 -2.70 -15.20 5.50
N ALA A 24 -2.22 -14.01 5.88
CA ALA A 24 -1.14 -13.88 6.86
C ALA A 24 -1.54 -14.41 8.25
N LEU A 25 -2.78 -14.15 8.68
CA LEU A 25 -3.32 -14.71 9.94
C LEU A 25 -3.37 -16.24 9.90
N ARG A 26 -3.85 -16.83 8.80
CA ARG A 26 -3.86 -18.29 8.62
C ARG A 26 -2.46 -18.88 8.59
N GLN A 27 -1.51 -18.25 7.90
CA GLN A 27 -0.12 -18.68 7.88
C GLN A 27 0.50 -18.65 9.29
N ARG A 28 0.15 -17.67 10.11
CA ARG A 28 0.71 -17.50 11.46
C ARG A 28 0.05 -18.38 12.52
N PHE A 29 -1.26 -18.54 12.46
CA PHE A 29 -2.07 -19.15 13.54
C PHE A 29 -2.78 -20.45 13.11
N GLY A 30 -2.63 -20.87 11.85
CA GLY A 30 -3.28 -22.04 11.28
C GLY A 30 -4.70 -21.79 10.77
N GLU A 31 -5.22 -22.75 10.00
CA GLU A 31 -6.56 -22.68 9.37
C GLU A 31 -7.73 -22.74 10.37
N GLY A 32 -7.47 -23.10 11.63
CA GLY A 32 -8.50 -23.26 12.67
C GLY A 32 -9.01 -21.96 13.29
N ILE A 33 -8.46 -20.81 12.91
CA ILE A 33 -8.91 -19.49 13.39
C ILE A 33 -10.24 -19.10 12.74
N ARG A 34 -11.08 -18.40 13.51
CA ARG A 34 -12.33 -17.84 12.98
C ARG A 34 -12.07 -16.44 12.42
N LEU A 35 -12.17 -16.29 11.11
CA LEU A 35 -12.10 -14.99 10.43
C LEU A 35 -13.50 -14.53 10.04
N VAL A 36 -13.83 -13.27 10.31
CA VAL A 36 -15.05 -12.60 9.84
C VAL A 36 -14.65 -11.44 8.97
N THR A 37 -14.95 -11.51 7.67
CA THR A 37 -14.66 -10.44 6.71
C THR A 37 -15.85 -9.50 6.61
N SER A 38 -15.66 -8.23 7.01
CA SER A 38 -16.68 -7.18 6.96
C SER A 38 -16.04 -5.86 6.53
N PRO A 39 -15.69 -5.68 5.24
CA PRO A 39 -15.01 -4.47 4.78
C PRO A 39 -15.88 -3.23 5.03
N LEU A 40 -15.35 -2.25 5.75
CA LEU A 40 -16.05 -1.00 6.06
C LEU A 40 -15.59 0.17 5.20
N LEU A 41 -14.57 -0.05 4.36
CA LEU A 41 -13.93 0.95 3.52
C LEU A 41 -13.74 0.39 2.11
N ALA A 42 -13.96 1.24 1.10
CA ALA A 42 -13.67 0.93 -0.30
C ALA A 42 -12.99 2.15 -0.96
N PRO A 43 -11.83 1.99 -1.61
CA PRO A 43 -11.23 3.07 -2.37
C PRO A 43 -12.10 3.47 -3.56
N LEU A 44 -12.37 4.76 -3.69
CA LEU A 44 -12.85 5.36 -4.93
C LEU A 44 -11.66 5.99 -5.67
N PHE A 45 -11.38 5.51 -6.88
CA PHE A 45 -10.27 6.00 -7.68
C PHE A 45 -10.72 7.20 -8.52
N LEU A 46 -10.17 8.37 -8.20
CA LEU A 46 -10.40 9.60 -8.94
C LEU A 46 -9.41 9.73 -10.11
N ARG A 47 -9.70 10.67 -11.01
CA ARG A 47 -8.87 10.97 -12.19
C ARG A 47 -8.49 12.46 -12.24
N PRO A 48 -7.69 12.95 -11.28
CA PRO A 48 -7.16 14.30 -11.38
C PRO A 48 -6.12 14.39 -12.50
N GLU A 49 -5.92 15.59 -13.03
CA GLU A 49 -4.71 15.90 -13.80
C GLU A 49 -3.52 15.92 -12.85
N LEU A 50 -2.43 15.25 -13.23
CA LEU A 50 -1.18 15.26 -12.48
C LEU A 50 -0.27 16.38 -12.99
N PRO A 51 0.49 17.06 -12.11
CA PRO A 51 1.49 18.03 -12.53
C PRO A 51 2.51 17.39 -13.48
N ALA A 52 2.76 18.04 -14.61
CA ALA A 52 3.80 17.60 -15.54
C ALA A 52 5.20 17.79 -14.94
N GLY A 53 6.13 16.94 -15.34
CA GLY A 53 7.56 17.11 -15.04
C GLY A 53 8.01 16.57 -13.68
N ALA A 54 7.15 15.95 -12.88
CA ALA A 54 7.58 15.29 -11.66
C ALA A 54 8.52 14.11 -11.98
N ALA A 55 9.79 14.18 -11.56
CA ALA A 55 10.75 13.09 -11.74
C ALA A 55 10.54 11.96 -10.71
N THR A 56 10.13 12.34 -9.50
CA THR A 56 10.01 11.46 -8.34
C THR A 56 8.62 11.56 -7.71
N LEU A 57 8.03 10.41 -7.36
CA LEU A 57 6.74 10.33 -6.68
C LEU A 57 6.88 9.94 -5.21
N ILE A 58 5.86 10.22 -4.41
CA ILE A 58 5.76 9.75 -3.03
C ILE A 58 4.48 8.93 -2.87
N PHE A 59 4.61 7.68 -2.41
CA PHE A 59 3.48 6.80 -2.11
C PHE A 59 3.47 6.37 -0.65
N THR A 60 2.38 6.67 0.03
CA THR A 60 2.16 6.28 1.44
C THR A 60 1.30 5.03 1.58
N SER A 61 0.74 4.51 0.47
CA SER A 61 -0.08 3.30 0.47
C SER A 61 -0.10 2.62 -0.89
N GLU A 62 -0.37 1.31 -0.90
CA GLU A 62 -0.61 0.56 -2.15
C GLU A 62 -1.83 1.07 -2.96
N THR A 63 -2.78 1.72 -2.30
CA THR A 63 -3.95 2.32 -2.96
C THR A 63 -3.54 3.52 -3.79
N GLY A 64 -2.59 4.34 -3.30
CA GLY A 64 -2.04 5.47 -4.06
C GLY A 64 -1.29 5.01 -5.32
N VAL A 65 -0.51 3.94 -5.21
CA VAL A 65 0.18 3.34 -6.37
C VAL A 65 -0.83 2.85 -7.41
N GLU A 66 -1.89 2.17 -6.97
CA GLU A 66 -2.95 1.71 -7.87
C GLU A 66 -3.68 2.88 -8.56
N ALA A 67 -3.93 3.98 -7.85
CA ALA A 67 -4.49 5.20 -8.46
C ALA A 67 -3.56 5.76 -9.54
N PHE A 68 -2.27 5.88 -9.24
CA PHE A 68 -1.27 6.35 -10.20
C PHE A 68 -1.18 5.46 -11.44
N ARG A 69 -1.21 4.13 -11.29
CA ARG A 69 -1.21 3.19 -12.43
C ARG A 69 -2.39 3.41 -13.36
N ARG A 70 -3.58 3.66 -12.80
CA ARG A 70 -4.80 3.94 -13.59
C ARG A 70 -4.68 5.25 -14.36
N ILE A 71 -4.20 6.31 -13.71
CA ILE A 71 -3.97 7.60 -14.35
C ILE A 71 -2.91 7.47 -15.46
N SER A 72 -1.79 6.81 -15.16
CA SER A 72 -0.65 6.66 -16.08
C SER A 72 -0.95 5.80 -17.31
N ALA A 73 -1.93 4.91 -17.22
CA ALA A 73 -2.40 4.12 -18.36
C ALA A 73 -3.11 4.98 -19.42
N GLU A 74 -3.73 6.08 -19.00
CA GLU A 74 -4.42 7.03 -19.89
C GLU A 74 -3.53 8.23 -20.25
N GLN A 75 -2.67 8.65 -19.32
CA GLN A 75 -1.79 9.82 -19.43
C GLN A 75 -0.38 9.44 -18.97
N PRO A 76 0.51 9.01 -19.89
CA PRO A 76 1.86 8.62 -19.53
C PRO A 76 2.60 9.69 -18.73
N GLN A 77 3.20 9.30 -17.61
CA GLN A 77 3.92 10.19 -16.70
C GLN A 77 5.43 10.02 -16.89
N ALA A 78 6.20 11.10 -16.74
CA ALA A 78 7.66 11.09 -16.86
C ALA A 78 8.37 10.56 -15.61
N ALA A 79 7.64 10.37 -14.51
CA ALA A 79 8.19 9.87 -13.26
C ALA A 79 8.75 8.45 -13.44
N HIS A 80 9.97 8.25 -12.98
CA HIS A 80 10.68 6.97 -13.07
C HIS A 80 11.10 6.44 -11.70
N SER A 81 10.98 7.26 -10.65
CA SER A 81 11.33 6.88 -9.28
C SER A 81 10.18 7.15 -8.30
N ALA A 82 10.18 6.44 -7.17
CA ALA A 82 9.26 6.72 -6.08
C ALA A 82 9.83 6.43 -4.70
N TRP A 83 9.53 7.32 -3.78
CA TRP A 83 9.67 7.11 -2.35
C TRP A 83 8.41 6.47 -1.77
N CYS A 84 8.56 5.50 -0.89
CA CYS A 84 7.46 4.71 -0.33
C CYS A 84 7.58 4.62 1.19
N VAL A 85 6.48 4.81 1.91
CA VAL A 85 6.50 4.72 3.40
C VAL A 85 6.89 3.32 3.87
N GLY A 86 6.19 2.29 3.39
CA GLY A 86 6.45 0.90 3.77
C GLY A 86 6.94 0.05 2.61
N GLU A 87 7.68 -1.03 2.91
CA GLU A 87 8.26 -1.90 1.89
C GLU A 87 7.18 -2.50 0.98
N ARG A 88 6.01 -2.80 1.55
CA ARG A 88 4.88 -3.30 0.77
C ARG A 88 4.40 -2.32 -0.30
N THR A 89 4.42 -1.02 -0.01
CA THR A 89 4.06 0.00 -1.01
C THR A 89 5.14 0.09 -2.08
N ALA A 90 6.41 -0.03 -1.68
CA ALA A 90 7.56 -0.05 -2.57
C ALA A 90 7.52 -1.23 -3.55
N GLU A 91 7.10 -2.42 -3.11
CA GLU A 91 6.88 -3.59 -3.97
C GLU A 91 5.83 -3.33 -5.06
N VAL A 92 4.69 -2.75 -4.67
CA VAL A 92 3.60 -2.45 -5.63
C VAL A 92 4.03 -1.36 -6.62
N ALA A 93 4.80 -0.37 -6.17
CA ALA A 93 5.35 0.67 -7.04
C ALA A 93 6.44 0.13 -7.99
N ARG A 94 7.29 -0.82 -7.55
CA ARG A 94 8.19 -1.55 -8.47
C ARG A 94 7.43 -2.31 -9.54
N ALA A 95 6.36 -3.01 -9.15
CA ALA A 95 5.49 -3.70 -10.10
C ALA A 95 4.77 -2.74 -11.06
N ALA A 96 4.70 -1.44 -10.74
CA ALA A 96 4.22 -0.38 -11.61
C ALA A 96 5.29 0.18 -12.56
N GLY A 97 6.52 -0.33 -12.51
CA GLY A 97 7.64 0.10 -13.37
C GLY A 97 8.49 1.23 -12.78
N LEU A 98 8.31 1.58 -11.50
CA LEU A 98 9.07 2.64 -10.84
C LEU A 98 10.30 2.07 -10.11
N SER A 99 11.40 2.82 -10.09
CA SER A 99 12.54 2.57 -9.20
C SER A 99 12.20 3.08 -7.79
N THR A 100 12.16 2.21 -6.78
CA THR A 100 11.61 2.59 -5.47
C THR A 100 12.62 2.58 -4.32
N ARG A 101 12.41 3.51 -3.38
CA ARG A 101 13.07 3.53 -2.06
C ARG A 101 12.01 3.45 -0.99
N SER A 102 12.15 2.51 -0.06
CA SER A 102 11.25 2.38 1.07
C SER A 102 11.88 2.99 2.31
N ALA A 103 11.08 3.74 3.08
CA ALA A 103 11.46 4.14 4.41
C ALA A 103 11.36 3.01 5.44
N ASP A 104 10.61 1.95 5.10
CA ASP A 104 10.25 0.81 5.97
C ASP A 104 9.83 1.24 7.38
N GLY A 105 8.99 2.27 7.44
CA GLY A 105 8.58 2.88 8.71
C GLY A 105 7.26 3.65 8.55
N ASP A 106 7.24 4.85 9.09
CA ASP A 106 6.11 5.78 9.04
C ASP A 106 6.43 6.99 8.13
N ALA A 107 5.54 7.99 8.17
CA ALA A 107 5.69 9.20 7.37
C ALA A 107 6.90 10.02 7.81
N GLU A 108 7.18 10.04 9.11
CA GLU A 108 8.30 10.75 9.72
C GLU A 108 9.64 10.14 9.28
N ALA A 109 9.76 8.82 9.32
CA ALA A 109 10.91 8.09 8.80
C ALA A 109 11.14 8.40 7.31
N LEU A 110 10.05 8.45 6.54
CA LEU A 110 10.13 8.78 5.13
C LEU A 110 10.64 10.21 4.88
N VAL A 111 10.09 11.20 5.59
CA VAL A 111 10.51 12.60 5.48
C VAL A 111 11.98 12.75 5.84
N ALA A 112 12.44 12.12 6.92
CA ALA A 112 13.84 12.15 7.33
C ALA A 112 14.78 11.59 6.24
N GLN A 113 14.39 10.49 5.59
CA GLN A 113 15.20 9.90 4.51
C GLN A 113 15.24 10.76 3.25
N ILE A 114 14.11 11.36 2.85
CA ILE A 114 14.07 12.27 1.70
C ILE A 114 14.98 13.48 1.94
N LEU A 115 14.90 14.08 3.13
CA LEU A 115 15.74 15.23 3.49
C LEU A 115 17.23 14.86 3.53
N ALA A 116 17.57 13.68 4.06
CA ALA A 116 18.94 13.19 4.09
C ALA A 116 19.51 12.86 2.70
N ALA A 117 18.66 12.45 1.74
CA ALA A 117 19.07 12.15 0.38
C ALA A 117 19.47 13.40 -0.43
N GLY A 118 18.99 14.59 -0.02
CA GLY A 118 19.37 15.86 -0.66
C GLY A 118 18.88 16.01 -2.11
N GLU A 119 17.80 15.33 -2.48
CA GLU A 119 17.27 15.36 -3.84
C GLU A 119 16.59 16.70 -4.15
N ALA A 120 16.97 17.32 -5.27
CA ALA A 120 16.16 18.35 -5.91
C ALA A 120 15.06 17.64 -6.71
N GLY A 121 13.81 17.88 -6.34
CA GLY A 121 12.62 17.28 -6.96
C GLY A 121 12.42 17.64 -8.43
#